data_AF-A0A7Y4HU91-F1
#
_entry.id   AF-A0A7Y4HU91-F1
#
_cell.length_a   1.000
_cell.length_b   1.000
_cell.length_c   1.000
_cell.angle_alpha   90.00
_cell.angle_beta   90.00
_cell.angle_gamma   90.00
#
_symmetry.space_group_name_H-M   'P 1'
#
loop_
_entity.id
_entity.type
_entity.pdbx_description
1 polymer ?
#
loop_
_entity_poly.entity_id
_entity_poly.type
_entity_poly.pdbx_seq_one_letter_code
_entity_poly.pdbx_strand_id
1 'polypeptide(L)' 'MAVPKRKMSRSNTRARRSQWKATAPKLVKTVENGRVTYSLAHQAKVVTDSAGTALFLEYKGRKVADV' A
#
# COMPACT_ATOMS: atom_id res chain seq x y z
N MET A 1 -27.78 20.48 -23.63
CA MET A 1 -27.06 20.27 -22.35
C MET A 1 -27.73 19.14 -21.59
N ALA A 2 -27.00 18.10 -21.18
CA ALA A 2 -27.60 16.98 -20.46
C ALA A 2 -27.79 17.32 -18.98
N VAL A 3 -29.01 17.13 -18.47
CA VAL A 3 -29.34 17.32 -17.04
C VAL A 3 -30.13 16.12 -16.52
N PRO A 4 -29.92 15.70 -15.25
CA PRO A 4 -30.71 14.65 -14.65
C PRO A 4 -32.19 15.03 -14.60
N LYS A 5 -33.06 14.22 -15.23
CA LYS A 5 -34.51 14.46 -15.22
C LYS A 5 -35.16 14.21 -13.85
N ARG A 6 -34.55 13.35 -13.03
CA ARG A 6 -35.03 12.94 -11.70
C ARG A 6 -33.86 12.83 -10.74
N LYS A 7 -34.14 13.05 -9.44
CA LYS A 7 -33.22 12.72 -8.36
C LYS A 7 -33.04 11.19 -8.29
N MET A 8 -31.79 10.75 -8.17
CA MET A 8 -31.48 9.32 -7.99
C MET A 8 -31.97 8.85 -6.61
N SER A 9 -32.60 7.67 -6.55
CA SER A 9 -33.07 7.09 -5.30
C SER A 9 -31.90 6.78 -4.34
N ARG A 10 -32.19 6.73 -3.04
CA ARG A 10 -31.19 6.35 -2.02
C ARG A 10 -30.66 4.93 -2.28
N SER A 11 -31.53 4.00 -2.67
CA SER A 11 -31.17 2.62 -2.99
C SER A 11 -30.22 2.54 -4.19
N ASN A 12 -30.50 3.24 -5.29
CA ASN A 12 -29.63 3.24 -6.48
C ASN A 12 -28.27 3.89 -6.19
N THR A 13 -28.26 4.96 -5.39
CA THR A 13 -27.01 5.60 -4.98
C THR A 13 -26.14 4.65 -4.15
N ARG A 14 -26.76 3.92 -3.21
CA ARG A 14 -26.07 2.91 -2.38
C ARG A 14 -25.55 1.76 -3.22
N ALA A 15 -26.36 1.23 -4.14
CA ALA A 15 -25.97 0.14 -5.05
C ALA A 15 -24.81 0.55 -5.96
N ARG A 16 -24.80 1.76 -6.51
CA ARG A 16 -23.65 2.25 -7.29
C ARG A 16 -22.40 2.37 -6.42
N ARG A 17 -22.52 2.95 -5.22
CA ARG A 17 -21.39 3.14 -4.29
C ARG A 17 -20.89 1.85 -3.66
N SER A 18 -21.68 0.79 -3.60
CA SER A 18 -21.22 -0.48 -3.02
C SER A 18 -20.12 -1.15 -3.83
N GLN A 19 -19.97 -0.80 -5.12
CA GLN A 19 -18.84 -1.22 -5.96
C GLN A 19 -17.54 -0.45 -5.67
N TRP A 20 -17.62 0.69 -5.00
CA TRP A 20 -16.47 1.53 -4.67
C TRP A 20 -15.82 0.99 -3.39
N LYS A 21 -15.10 -0.12 -3.54
CA LYS A 21 -14.36 -0.78 -2.47
C LYS A 21 -12.87 -0.65 -2.73
N ALA A 22 -12.12 -0.32 -1.68
CA ALA A 22 -10.66 -0.34 -1.75
C ALA A 22 -10.19 -1.79 -1.84
N THR A 23 -9.20 -2.03 -2.68
CA THR A 23 -8.49 -3.31 -2.76
C THR A 23 -7.34 -3.29 -1.76
N ALA A 24 -7.24 -4.32 -0.92
CA ALA A 24 -6.09 -4.48 -0.03
C ALA A 24 -4.80 -4.68 -0.84
N PRO A 25 -3.67 -4.07 -0.43
CA PRO A 25 -2.40 -4.26 -1.12
C PRO A 25 -1.93 -5.71 -0.97
N LYS A 26 -1.27 -6.23 -2.01
CA LYS A 26 -0.60 -7.53 -1.95
C LYS A 26 0.75 -7.35 -1.26
N LEU A 27 0.89 -7.93 -0.07
CA LEU A 27 2.10 -7.89 0.72
C LEU A 27 2.88 -9.20 0.59
N VAL A 28 4.21 -9.10 0.67
CA VAL A 28 5.14 -10.23 0.73
C VAL A 28 5.56 -10.43 2.17
N LYS A 29 5.57 -11.69 2.60
CA LYS A 29 6.05 -12.11 3.92
C LYS A 29 7.55 -12.39 3.86
N THR A 30 8.33 -11.76 4.72
CA THR A 30 9.77 -12.04 4.91
C THR A 30 10.07 -12.35 6.37
N VAL A 31 11.15 -13.08 6.62
CA VAL A 31 11.68 -13.31 7.97
C VAL A 31 12.98 -12.51 8.09
N GLU A 32 13.01 -11.55 9.01
CA GLU A 32 14.15 -10.69 9.26
C GLU A 32 14.53 -10.80 10.74
N ASN A 33 15.78 -11.17 11.03
CA ASN A 33 16.28 -11.35 12.40
C ASN A 33 15.38 -12.24 13.28
N GLY A 34 14.76 -13.27 12.69
CA GLY A 34 13.84 -14.19 13.37
C GLY A 34 12.39 -13.69 13.53
N ARG A 35 12.06 -12.47 13.08
CA ARG A 35 10.71 -11.91 13.12
C ARG A 35 10.06 -11.90 11.73
N VAL A 36 8.75 -12.14 11.67
CA VAL A 36 7.97 -12.02 10.44
C VAL A 36 7.64 -10.55 10.17
N THR A 37 8.00 -10.07 8.98
CA THR A 37 7.70 -8.72 8.48
C THR A 37 6.90 -8.81 7.18
N TYR A 38 6.03 -7.83 6.95
CA TYR A 38 5.27 -7.69 5.70
C TYR A 38 5.68 -6.42 4.98
N SER A 39 5.95 -6.53 3.67
CA SER A 39 6.35 -5.40 2.83
C SER A 39 5.67 -5.44 1.46
N LEU A 40 5.66 -4.31 0.76
CA LEU A 40 5.21 -4.26 -0.63
C LEU A 40 6.21 -4.97 -1.54
N ALA A 41 5.70 -5.73 -2.50
CA ALA A 41 6.54 -6.33 -3.52
C ALA A 41 7.26 -5.24 -4.35
N HIS A 42 8.50 -5.53 -4.75
CA HIS A 42 9.30 -4.68 -5.65
C HIS A 42 9.57 -3.25 -5.14
N GLN A 43 9.59 -3.05 -3.83
CA GLN A 43 10.00 -1.79 -3.21
C GLN A 43 11.33 -1.96 -2.48
N ALA A 44 12.17 -0.93 -2.50
CA ALA A 44 13.33 -0.86 -1.63
C ALA A 44 12.87 -0.56 -0.20
N LYS A 45 13.52 -1.18 0.80
CA LYS A 45 13.27 -0.92 2.21
C LYS A 45 14.37 -0.04 2.79
N VAL A 46 14.01 0.79 3.77
CA VAL A 46 15.00 1.53 4.54
C VAL A 46 15.65 0.57 5.53
N VAL A 47 16.98 0.52 5.54
CA VAL A 47 17.76 -0.18 6.55
C VAL A 47 18.15 0.82 7.63
N THR A 48 17.88 0.45 8.88
CA THR A 48 18.19 1.27 10.05
C THR A 48 19.28 0.63 10.89
N ASP A 49 20.01 1.45 11.65
CA ASP A 49 20.90 0.98 12.70
C ASP A 49 20.12 0.49 13.94
N SER A 50 20.84 0.09 15.00
CA SER A 50 20.27 -0.32 16.28
C SER A 50 19.61 0.81 17.08
N ALA A 51 19.91 2.07 16.75
CA ALA A 51 19.34 3.27 17.36
C ALA A 51 18.12 3.81 16.58
N GLY A 52 17.81 3.24 15.40
CA GLY A 52 16.73 3.66 14.52
C GLY A 52 17.11 4.72 13.48
N THR A 53 18.39 5.08 13.37
CA THR A 53 18.89 5.99 12.34
C THR A 53 18.81 5.32 10.97
N ALA A 54 18.25 6.01 9.97
CA ALA A 54 18.16 5.51 8.62
C ALA A 54 19.54 5.58 7.92
N LEU A 55 19.99 4.47 7.33
CA LEU A 55 21.32 4.37 6.73
C LEU A 55 21.26 4.40 5.20
N PHE A 56 20.50 3.50 4.59
CA PHE A 56 20.39 3.38 3.15
C PHE A 56 19.11 2.65 2.74
N LEU A 57 18.74 2.79 1.47
CA LEU A 57 17.69 1.99 0.83
C LEU A 57 18.28 0.70 0.27
N GLU A 58 17.71 -0.43 0.66
CA GLU A 58 18.11 -1.77 0.22
C GLU A 58 17.04 -2.42 -0.64
N TYR A 59 17.45 -3.09 -1.72
CA TYR A 59 16.59 -3.99 -2.50
C TYR A 59 17.35 -5.27 -2.83
N LYS A 60 16.75 -6.42 -2.51
CA LYS A 60 17.32 -7.75 -2.77
C LYS A 60 18.78 -7.89 -2.27
N GLY A 61 19.09 -7.45 -1.04
CA GLY A 61 20.43 -7.58 -0.47
C GLY A 61 21.46 -6.58 -0.98
N ARG A 62 21.07 -5.61 -1.82
CA ARG A 62 21.98 -4.59 -2.37
C ARG A 62 21.53 -3.20 -1.96
N LYS A 63 22.50 -2.35 -1.61
CA LYS A 63 22.29 -0.91 -1.42
C LYS A 63 21.93 -0.29 -2.77
N VAL A 64 20.79 0.40 -2.81
CA VAL A 64 20.24 1.04 -4.01
C VAL A 64 20.44 2.55 -3.97
N ALA A 65 20.30 3.17 -2.80
CA ALA A 65 20.48 4.60 -2.60
C ALA A 65 20.87 4.93 -1.14
N ASP A 66 21.50 6.08 -0.94
CA ASP A 66 21.62 6.71 0.37
C ASP A 66 20.28 7.31 0.80
N VAL A 67 20.07 7.44 2.12
CA VAL A 67 18.87 8.06 2.72
C VAL A 67 19.04 9.57 2.81
#